data_AF-A0A938AYD8-F1
#
_entry.id   AF-A0A938AYD8-F1
#
_cell.length_a   1.000
_cell.length_b   1.000
_cell.length_c   1.000
_cell.angle_alpha   90.00
_cell.angle_beta   90.00
_cell.angle_gamma   90.00
#
_symmetry.space_group_name_H-M   'P 1'
#
loop_
_entity.id
_entity.type
_entity.pdbx_description
1 polymer ?
#
loop_
_entity_poly.entity_id
_entity_poly.type
_entity_poly.pdbx_seq_one_letter_code
_entity_poly.pdbx_strand_id
1 'polypeptide(L)'
;MQQSKCSHCGAPSAPGQRFCQSCGAPMGGGPQRQGSATPKPTGLSPSLVLLLVVVLTVFFAGVGGLIYWQLGQDKAKGAGPKISDIRVRHIGLTSATVEWKTDVPASSQVEYGRTKAYGSYAPPDPKSDPTKQSTGATSHSILISPLTQGTTYHFRVRSKDAKGNEAVSAEDRTFKTLQPGKERYNPSL
;
A
#
# COMPACT_ATOMS: atom_id res chain seq x y z
N MET A 1 48.84 -56.59 61.86
CA MET A 1 48.45 -56.04 60.56
C MET A 1 48.75 -57.09 59.49
N GLN A 2 47.75 -57.80 58.98
CA GLN A 2 47.95 -58.87 57.99
C GLN A 2 48.11 -58.27 56.59
N GLN A 3 49.31 -58.40 56.02
CA GLN A 3 49.57 -58.00 54.64
C GLN A 3 48.94 -59.03 53.69
N SER A 4 47.98 -58.61 52.87
CA SER A 4 47.41 -59.44 51.81
C SER A 4 48.48 -59.70 50.74
N LYS A 5 48.75 -60.96 50.41
CA LYS A 5 49.62 -61.34 49.29
C LYS A 5 48.76 -61.56 48.04
N CYS A 6 49.32 -61.26 46.86
CA CYS A 6 48.68 -61.57 45.60
C CYS A 6 48.55 -63.09 45.44
N SER A 7 47.36 -63.60 45.12
CA SER A 7 47.11 -65.03 44.93
C SER A 7 47.77 -65.63 43.68
N HIS A 8 48.25 -64.79 42.76
CA HIS A 8 48.79 -65.25 41.49
C HIS A 8 50.33 -65.33 41.47
N CYS A 9 51.02 -64.36 42.07
CA CYS A 9 52.49 -64.33 42.11
C CYS A 9 53.09 -64.32 43.52
N GLY A 10 52.26 -64.26 44.57
CA GLY A 10 52.72 -64.26 45.97
C GLY A 10 53.34 -62.94 46.46
N ALA A 11 53.45 -61.91 45.61
CA ALA A 11 54.00 -60.62 45.98
C ALA A 11 53.13 -59.89 47.03
N PRO A 12 53.71 -59.12 47.95
CA PRO A 12 52.94 -58.33 48.91
C PRO A 12 52.13 -57.25 48.18
N SER A 13 50.85 -57.12 48.52
CA SER A 13 49.96 -56.10 47.98
C SER A 13 49.71 -54.99 48.99
N ALA A 14 49.76 -53.74 48.54
CA ALA A 14 49.36 -52.59 49.34
C ALA A 14 47.82 -52.48 49.38
N PRO A 15 47.22 -52.00 50.49
CA PRO A 15 45.77 -51.81 50.59
C PRO A 15 45.24 -50.88 49.49
N GLY A 16 44.18 -51.27 48.79
CA GLY A 16 43.47 -50.41 47.82
C GLY A 16 43.90 -50.51 46.34
N GLN A 17 44.86 -51.37 45.99
CA GLN A 17 45.27 -51.55 44.60
C GLN A 17 44.32 -52.49 43.83
N ARG A 18 43.89 -52.05 42.63
CA ARG A 18 42.97 -52.83 41.76
C ARG A 18 43.69 -53.92 40.95
N PHE A 19 45.00 -53.78 40.77
CA PHE A 19 45.85 -54.70 40.02
C PHE A 19 47.16 -54.92 40.78
N CYS A 20 47.74 -56.12 40.68
CA CYS A 20 49.06 -56.40 41.23
C CYS A 20 50.14 -55.67 40.42
N GLN A 21 50.94 -54.80 41.05
CA GLN A 21 51.97 -54.05 40.33
C GLN A 21 53.17 -54.89 39.89
N SER A 22 53.32 -56.11 40.41
CA SER A 22 54.43 -56.99 40.03
C SER A 22 54.10 -57.88 38.83
N CYS A 23 52.86 -58.37 38.71
CA CYS A 23 52.46 -59.30 37.64
C CYS A 23 51.28 -58.84 36.80
N GLY A 24 50.64 -57.71 37.13
CA GLY A 24 49.50 -57.16 36.40
C GLY A 24 48.16 -57.86 36.66
N ALA A 25 48.11 -58.90 37.49
CA ALA A 25 46.87 -59.65 37.72
C ALA A 25 45.80 -58.80 38.45
N PRO A 26 44.53 -58.81 37.98
CA PRO A 26 43.43 -58.11 38.64
C PRO A 26 43.07 -58.79 39.97
N MET A 27 43.01 -58.00 41.05
CA MET A 27 42.60 -58.48 42.36
C MET A 27 41.09 -58.22 42.49
N GLY A 28 40.30 -59.26 42.19
CA GLY A 28 38.87 -59.16 41.89
C GLY A 28 37.97 -58.61 43.00
N GLY A 29 36.84 -58.02 42.58
CA GLY A 29 35.67 -57.81 43.43
C GLY A 29 35.08 -56.39 43.45
N GLY A 30 34.86 -55.76 42.30
CA GLY A 30 34.05 -54.53 42.21
C GLY A 30 32.88 -54.72 41.25
N PRO A 31 31.63 -54.37 41.62
CA PRO A 31 30.48 -54.55 40.75
C PRO A 31 30.66 -53.70 39.49
N GLN A 32 30.48 -54.30 38.32
CA GLN A 32 30.44 -53.56 37.07
C GLN A 32 29.29 -52.55 37.13
N ARG A 33 29.64 -51.26 37.12
CA ARG A 33 28.69 -50.19 36.83
C ARG A 33 28.20 -50.41 35.40
N GLN A 34 26.96 -50.87 35.27
CA GLN A 34 26.23 -50.82 34.00
C GLN A 34 26.19 -49.36 33.56
N GLY A 35 26.88 -49.04 32.47
CA GLY A 35 26.77 -47.73 31.83
C GLY A 35 25.32 -47.57 31.36
N SER A 36 24.57 -46.74 32.06
CA SER A 36 23.29 -46.23 31.61
C SER A 36 23.52 -45.55 30.25
N ALA A 37 23.03 -46.15 29.18
CA ALA A 37 22.95 -45.50 27.88
C ALA A 37 22.03 -44.28 28.04
N THR A 38 22.63 -43.10 28.11
CA THR A 38 21.88 -41.84 27.96
C THR A 38 21.32 -41.81 26.54
N PRO A 39 20.00 -41.62 26.34
CA PRO A 39 19.47 -41.43 25.01
C PRO A 39 20.09 -40.15 24.44
N LYS A 40 20.81 -40.30 23.32
CA LYS A 40 21.34 -39.18 22.55
C LYS A 40 20.15 -38.31 22.12
N PRO A 41 20.13 -36.99 22.42
CA PRO A 41 19.04 -36.15 21.96
C PRO A 41 19.01 -36.19 20.43
N THR A 42 17.92 -36.68 19.87
CA THR A 42 17.67 -36.73 18.43
C THR A 42 17.43 -35.30 17.94
N GLY A 43 18.52 -34.55 17.77
CA GLY A 43 18.49 -33.26 17.09
C GLY A 43 18.07 -33.47 15.64
N LEU A 44 17.28 -32.54 15.11
CA LEU A 44 16.96 -32.45 13.69
C LEU A 44 18.28 -32.49 12.90
N SER A 45 18.34 -33.29 11.83
CA SER A 45 19.57 -33.41 11.04
C SER A 45 19.96 -32.04 10.46
N PRO A 46 21.25 -31.74 10.28
CA PRO A 46 21.68 -30.46 9.71
C PRO A 46 21.01 -30.14 8.37
N SER A 47 20.75 -31.18 7.56
CA SER A 47 20.02 -31.08 6.30
C SER A 47 18.56 -30.70 6.49
N LEU A 48 17.89 -31.23 7.52
CA LEU A 48 16.50 -30.90 7.85
C LEU A 48 16.40 -29.48 8.46
N VAL A 49 17.36 -29.09 9.29
CA VAL A 49 17.45 -27.71 9.81
C VAL A 49 17.69 -26.71 8.68
N LEU A 50 18.60 -27.02 7.75
CA LEU A 50 18.87 -26.18 6.59
C LEU A 50 17.65 -26.08 5.66
N LEU A 51 16.94 -27.19 5.43
CA LEU A 51 15.68 -27.20 4.67
C LEU A 51 14.61 -26.34 5.35
N LEU A 52 14.45 -26.45 6.67
CA LEU A 52 13.51 -25.64 7.43
C LEU A 52 13.89 -24.14 7.38
N VAL A 53 15.17 -23.79 7.50
CA VAL A 53 15.63 -22.40 7.39
C VAL A 53 15.41 -21.85 5.98
N VAL A 54 15.71 -22.61 4.92
CA VAL A 54 15.48 -22.19 3.52
C VAL A 54 13.99 -22.07 3.22
N VAL A 55 13.17 -23.01 3.69
CA VAL A 55 11.71 -22.92 3.54
C VAL A 55 11.17 -21.70 4.29
N LEU A 56 11.63 -21.44 5.52
CA LEU A 56 11.21 -20.27 6.30
C LEU A 56 11.66 -18.96 5.64
N THR A 57 12.90 -18.83 5.14
CA THR A 57 13.36 -17.60 4.48
C THR A 57 12.64 -17.35 3.16
N VAL A 58 12.36 -18.39 2.38
CA VAL A 58 11.57 -18.29 1.14
C VAL A 58 10.11 -17.94 1.46
N PHE A 59 9.54 -18.47 2.54
CA PHE A 59 8.17 -18.16 2.98
C PHE A 59 8.06 -16.73 3.55
N PHE A 60 9.01 -16.28 4.36
CA PHE A 60 9.02 -14.91 4.91
C PHE A 60 9.37 -13.86 3.85
N ALA A 61 10.25 -14.14 2.89
CA ALA A 61 10.55 -13.22 1.79
C ALA A 61 9.42 -13.18 0.73
N GLY A 62 8.78 -14.32 0.44
CA GLY A 62 7.70 -14.39 -0.54
C GLY A 62 6.36 -13.87 -0.03
N VAL A 63 5.97 -14.25 1.19
CA VAL A 63 4.69 -13.84 1.79
C VAL A 63 4.81 -12.45 2.43
N GLY A 64 5.95 -12.14 3.05
CA GLY A 64 6.23 -10.80 3.59
C GLY A 64 6.30 -9.75 2.49
N GLY A 65 6.93 -10.05 1.34
CA GLY A 65 6.95 -9.14 0.18
C GLY A 65 5.56 -8.88 -0.41
N LEU A 66 4.74 -9.91 -0.61
CA LEU A 66 3.38 -9.75 -1.14
C LEU A 66 2.42 -9.06 -0.16
N ILE A 67 2.57 -9.27 1.15
CA ILE A 67 1.82 -8.54 2.17
C ILE A 67 2.32 -7.09 2.30
N TYR A 68 3.62 -6.83 2.15
CA TYR A 68 4.18 -5.46 2.19
C TYR A 68 3.87 -4.63 0.95
N TRP A 69 3.60 -5.24 -0.20
CA TRP A 69 3.09 -4.50 -1.37
C TRP A 69 1.58 -4.29 -1.34
N GLN A 70 0.82 -5.07 -0.56
CA GLN A 70 -0.64 -4.97 -0.51
C GLN A 70 -1.18 -4.06 0.60
N LEU A 71 -0.35 -3.66 1.58
CA LEU A 71 -0.78 -2.85 2.74
C LEU A 71 -0.32 -1.38 2.69
N GLY A 72 0.13 -0.89 1.53
CA GLY A 72 0.79 0.41 1.38
C GLY A 72 0.09 1.45 0.50
N GLN A 73 -1.16 1.24 0.03
CA GLN A 73 -1.81 2.15 -0.92
C GLN A 73 -3.08 2.86 -0.45
N ASP A 74 -3.41 2.82 0.84
CA ASP A 74 -4.51 3.64 1.37
C ASP A 74 -3.95 4.69 2.32
N LYS A 75 -3.06 5.57 1.82
CA LYS A 75 -2.99 6.92 2.38
C LYS A 75 -4.41 7.47 2.22
N ALA A 76 -5.20 7.51 3.30
CA ALA A 76 -6.55 8.06 3.28
C ALA A 76 -6.48 9.39 2.51
N LYS A 77 -7.08 9.41 1.31
CA LYS A 77 -7.10 10.60 0.46
C LYS A 77 -7.68 11.71 1.34
N GLY A 78 -6.91 12.77 1.57
CA GLY A 78 -7.38 13.88 2.39
C GLY A 78 -8.70 14.41 1.83
N ALA A 79 -9.51 15.05 2.68
CA ALA A 79 -10.72 15.71 2.18
C ALA A 79 -10.33 16.68 1.04
N GLY A 80 -10.91 16.48 -0.14
CA GLY A 80 -10.68 17.36 -1.28
C GLY A 80 -11.19 18.78 -1.04
N PRO A 81 -10.91 19.72 -1.95
CA PRO A 81 -11.36 21.10 -1.82
C PRO A 81 -12.88 21.21 -1.71
N LYS A 82 -13.38 22.09 -0.83
CA LYS A 82 -14.81 22.38 -0.73
C LYS A 82 -15.23 23.28 -1.89
N ILE A 83 -16.05 22.75 -2.79
CA ILE A 83 -16.59 23.49 -3.94
C ILE A 83 -17.83 24.29 -3.54
N SER A 84 -17.92 25.54 -3.98
CA SER A 84 -19.04 26.45 -3.71
C SER A 84 -19.28 27.47 -4.84
N ASP A 85 -20.36 28.26 -4.76
CA ASP A 85 -20.70 29.36 -5.70
C ASP A 85 -20.67 28.97 -7.18
N ILE A 86 -21.13 27.75 -7.52
CA ILE A 86 -21.15 27.29 -8.92
C ILE A 86 -22.24 28.03 -9.68
N ARG A 87 -21.85 28.75 -10.75
CA ARG A 87 -22.76 29.53 -11.58
C ARG A 87 -22.31 29.57 -13.04
N VAL A 88 -23.24 29.87 -13.95
CA VAL A 88 -22.97 30.03 -15.38
C VAL A 88 -23.17 31.50 -15.76
N ARG A 89 -22.20 32.06 -16.48
CA ARG A 89 -22.17 33.44 -17.00
C ARG A 89 -21.97 33.42 -18.52
N HIS A 90 -22.21 34.56 -19.16
CA HIS A 90 -21.88 34.77 -20.58
C HIS A 90 -22.41 33.67 -21.52
N ILE A 91 -23.66 33.23 -21.32
CA ILE A 91 -24.29 32.22 -22.16
C ILE A 91 -24.54 32.83 -23.55
N GLY A 92 -23.81 32.34 -24.55
CA GLY A 92 -23.90 32.74 -25.95
C GLY A 92 -24.59 31.68 -26.81
N LEU A 93 -24.52 31.90 -28.13
CA LEU A 93 -25.02 30.96 -29.15
C LEU A 93 -24.24 29.64 -29.13
N THR A 94 -22.92 29.71 -28.95
CA THR A 94 -22.02 28.56 -29.08
C THR A 94 -21.02 28.45 -27.91
N SER A 95 -21.26 29.17 -26.82
CA SER A 95 -20.37 29.17 -25.67
C SER A 95 -21.10 29.48 -24.37
N ALA A 96 -20.47 29.13 -23.25
CA ALA A 96 -20.87 29.57 -21.91
C ALA A 96 -19.66 29.54 -20.98
N THR A 97 -19.64 30.39 -19.95
CA THR A 97 -18.59 30.42 -18.94
C THR A 97 -19.12 29.84 -17.63
N VAL A 98 -18.44 28.83 -17.08
CA VAL A 98 -18.75 28.25 -15.77
C VAL A 98 -17.78 28.80 -14.74
N GLU A 99 -18.31 29.34 -13.66
CA GLU A 99 -17.56 29.88 -12.53
C GLU A 99 -17.89 29.13 -11.24
N TRP A 100 -16.89 28.96 -10.37
CA TRP A 100 -17.09 28.42 -9.03
C TRP A 100 -15.94 28.83 -8.10
N LYS A 101 -16.05 28.49 -6.82
CA LYS A 101 -15.02 28.72 -5.81
C LYS A 101 -14.62 27.44 -5.09
N THR A 102 -13.40 27.46 -4.57
CA THR A 102 -12.87 26.45 -3.65
C THR A 102 -12.35 27.12 -2.39
N ASP A 103 -12.32 26.39 -1.27
CA ASP A 103 -11.77 26.87 0.01
C ASP A 103 -10.23 26.84 0.05
N VAL A 104 -9.61 26.05 -0.83
CA VAL A 104 -8.17 25.95 -0.99
C VAL A 104 -7.77 26.06 -2.46
N PRO A 105 -6.55 26.54 -2.76
CA PRO A 105 -5.98 26.53 -4.10
C PRO A 105 -6.14 25.16 -4.79
N ALA A 106 -6.83 25.12 -5.94
CA ALA A 106 -7.14 23.87 -6.63
C ALA A 106 -7.18 24.01 -8.16
N SER A 107 -7.18 22.87 -8.86
CA SER A 107 -7.34 22.80 -10.31
C SER A 107 -8.74 23.18 -10.78
N SER A 108 -8.85 23.64 -12.03
CA SER A 108 -10.11 24.00 -12.67
C SER A 108 -10.48 23.02 -13.78
N GLN A 109 -11.48 22.16 -13.58
CA GLN A 109 -11.98 21.27 -14.64
C GLN A 109 -13.51 21.27 -14.69
N VAL A 110 -14.05 21.34 -15.91
CA VAL A 110 -15.48 21.14 -16.17
C VAL A 110 -15.66 19.90 -17.03
N GLU A 111 -16.58 19.03 -16.60
CA GLU A 111 -17.15 17.95 -17.41
C GLU A 111 -18.53 18.38 -17.90
N TYR A 112 -18.81 18.17 -19.17
CA TYR A 112 -20.08 18.56 -19.76
C TYR A 112 -20.55 17.60 -20.85
N GLY A 113 -21.84 17.66 -21.18
CA GLY A 113 -22.43 16.88 -22.26
C GLY A 113 -23.90 17.21 -22.46
N ARG A 114 -24.55 16.60 -23.46
CA ARG A 114 -25.99 16.79 -23.71
C ARG A 114 -26.88 15.93 -22.79
N THR A 115 -26.27 15.09 -21.95
CA THR A 115 -26.93 14.22 -20.98
C THR A 115 -26.11 14.17 -19.70
N LYS A 116 -26.66 13.57 -18.64
CA LYS A 116 -25.95 13.33 -17.36
C LYS A 116 -24.77 12.37 -17.44
N ALA A 117 -24.59 11.67 -18.56
CA ALA A 117 -23.37 10.91 -18.81
C ALA A 117 -22.17 11.82 -19.10
N TYR A 118 -22.41 13.13 -19.28
CA TYR A 118 -21.42 14.11 -19.70
C TYR A 118 -20.75 13.64 -21.00
N GLY A 119 -19.44 13.35 -20.98
CA GLY A 119 -18.72 12.78 -22.12
C GLY A 119 -17.75 13.75 -22.80
N SER A 120 -17.62 14.98 -22.30
CA SER A 120 -16.63 15.95 -22.78
C SER A 120 -15.99 16.70 -21.60
N TYR A 121 -14.74 17.11 -21.80
CA TYR A 121 -13.99 17.92 -20.85
C TYR A 121 -13.70 19.26 -21.51
N ALA A 122 -14.00 20.36 -20.80
CA ALA A 122 -13.60 21.68 -21.26
C ALA A 122 -12.07 21.83 -21.10
N PRO A 123 -11.40 22.61 -21.95
CA PRO A 123 -9.99 22.93 -21.72
C PRO A 123 -9.81 23.51 -20.31
N PRO A 124 -8.90 22.96 -19.48
CA PRO A 124 -8.65 23.51 -18.16
C PRO A 124 -8.05 24.90 -18.29
N ASP A 125 -8.24 25.74 -17.28
CA ASP A 125 -7.61 27.06 -17.25
C ASP A 125 -6.08 26.85 -17.17
N PRO A 126 -5.27 27.33 -18.14
CA PRO A 126 -3.81 27.23 -18.07
C PRO A 126 -3.24 27.92 -16.83
N LYS A 127 -4.01 28.80 -16.18
CA LYS A 127 -3.76 29.38 -14.86
C LYS A 127 -4.46 28.60 -13.75
N SER A 128 -4.47 27.28 -13.77
CA SER A 128 -5.03 26.48 -12.67
C SER A 128 -4.16 25.30 -12.27
N ASP A 129 -2.85 25.38 -12.51
CA ASP A 129 -1.90 24.37 -12.03
C ASP A 129 -1.80 24.45 -10.49
N PRO A 130 -2.23 23.41 -9.75
CA PRO A 130 -2.19 23.42 -8.28
C PRO A 130 -0.76 23.26 -7.72
N THR A 131 0.24 22.95 -8.57
CA THR A 131 1.66 22.80 -8.18
C THR A 131 2.46 24.08 -8.35
N LYS A 132 1.92 25.08 -9.05
CA LYS A 132 2.57 26.38 -9.23
C LYS A 132 1.90 27.43 -8.36
N GLN A 133 2.69 27.98 -7.44
CA GLN A 133 2.27 28.94 -6.41
C GLN A 133 1.62 30.23 -6.95
N SER A 134 1.60 30.46 -8.27
CA SER A 134 0.94 31.63 -8.87
C SER A 134 -0.46 31.37 -9.43
N THR A 135 -1.04 30.15 -9.39
CA THR A 135 -2.38 29.98 -9.97
C THR A 135 -3.28 28.90 -9.35
N GLY A 136 -3.01 28.42 -8.14
CA GLY A 136 -4.03 27.67 -7.41
C GLY A 136 -5.15 28.64 -7.02
N ALA A 137 -6.15 28.77 -7.87
CA ALA A 137 -7.21 29.74 -7.70
C ALA A 137 -8.26 29.19 -6.74
N THR A 138 -8.71 30.01 -5.80
CA THR A 138 -9.94 29.76 -5.03
C THR A 138 -11.18 30.24 -5.79
N SER A 139 -10.98 30.87 -6.95
CA SER A 139 -12.00 31.32 -7.88
C SER A 139 -11.66 30.82 -9.27
N HIS A 140 -12.57 30.05 -9.86
CA HIS A 140 -12.35 29.34 -11.11
C HIS A 140 -13.29 29.91 -12.18
N SER A 141 -12.82 29.96 -13.42
CA SER A 141 -13.61 30.40 -14.58
C SER A 141 -13.18 29.61 -15.81
N ILE A 142 -14.12 28.87 -16.41
CA ILE A 142 -13.86 28.01 -17.57
C ILE A 142 -14.85 28.33 -18.68
N LEU A 143 -14.30 28.69 -19.84
CA LEU A 143 -15.06 28.84 -21.08
C LEU A 143 -15.28 27.47 -21.72
N ILE A 144 -16.54 27.12 -21.95
CA ILE A 144 -16.93 25.93 -22.73
C ILE A 144 -17.27 26.38 -24.15
N SER A 145 -16.49 25.90 -25.12
CA SER A 145 -16.65 26.20 -26.54
C SER A 145 -15.93 25.14 -27.39
N PRO A 146 -16.42 24.79 -28.59
CA PRO A 146 -17.69 25.21 -29.18
C PRO A 146 -18.89 24.38 -28.69
N LEU A 147 -20.07 24.99 -28.65
CA LEU A 147 -21.34 24.37 -28.29
C LEU A 147 -22.37 24.50 -29.42
N THR A 148 -23.37 23.62 -29.43
CA THR A 148 -24.53 23.70 -30.34
C THR A 148 -25.54 24.73 -29.83
N GLN A 149 -26.11 25.52 -30.73
CA GLN A 149 -27.13 26.54 -30.43
C GLN A 149 -28.43 25.92 -29.93
N GLY A 150 -29.18 26.67 -29.11
CA GLY A 150 -30.49 26.27 -28.57
C GLY A 150 -30.50 24.95 -27.78
N THR A 151 -29.34 24.48 -27.34
CA THR A 151 -29.15 23.13 -26.78
C THR A 151 -28.92 23.20 -25.27
N THR A 152 -29.59 22.32 -24.53
CA THR A 152 -29.36 22.13 -23.10
C THR A 152 -28.13 21.25 -22.90
N TYR A 153 -27.22 21.70 -22.04
CA TYR A 153 -26.04 20.97 -21.60
C TYR A 153 -26.13 20.70 -20.10
N HIS A 154 -25.71 19.49 -19.72
CA HIS A 154 -25.43 19.06 -18.36
C HIS A 154 -23.95 19.24 -18.07
N PHE A 155 -23.60 19.66 -16.87
CA PHE A 155 -22.22 19.80 -16.44
C PHE A 155 -22.02 19.55 -14.94
N ARG A 156 -20.78 19.24 -14.59
CA ARG A 156 -20.27 19.23 -13.21
C ARG A 156 -18.84 19.77 -13.18
N VAL A 157 -18.41 20.25 -12.02
CA VAL A 157 -17.06 20.79 -11.84
C VAL A 157 -16.21 19.85 -10.99
N ARG A 158 -14.91 19.80 -11.28
CA ARG A 158 -13.91 19.00 -10.58
C ARG A 158 -12.72 19.87 -10.21
N SER A 159 -12.26 19.71 -8.98
CA SER A 159 -11.11 20.45 -8.45
C SER A 159 -10.21 19.53 -7.65
N LYS A 160 -8.91 19.62 -7.91
CA LYS A 160 -7.86 18.84 -7.25
C LYS A 160 -6.89 19.78 -6.56
N ASP A 161 -6.62 19.54 -5.28
CA ASP A 161 -5.65 20.32 -4.51
C ASP A 161 -4.20 19.95 -4.86
N ALA A 162 -3.23 20.69 -4.30
CA ALA A 162 -1.81 20.44 -4.51
C ALA A 162 -1.32 19.05 -4.00
N LYS A 163 -2.09 18.40 -3.13
CA LYS A 163 -1.79 17.07 -2.57
C LYS A 163 -2.41 15.94 -3.40
N GLY A 164 -3.17 16.27 -4.45
CA GLY A 164 -3.86 15.30 -5.29
C GLY A 164 -5.23 14.86 -4.77
N ASN A 165 -5.72 15.46 -3.69
CA ASN A 165 -7.08 15.22 -3.21
C ASN A 165 -8.07 15.89 -4.14
N GLU A 166 -9.15 15.18 -4.48
CA GLU A 166 -10.07 15.63 -5.52
C GLU A 166 -11.48 15.74 -4.94
N ALA A 167 -12.18 16.79 -5.35
CA ALA A 167 -13.59 16.99 -5.12
C ALA A 167 -14.34 17.16 -6.44
N VAL A 168 -15.58 16.70 -6.45
CA VAL A 168 -16.54 16.83 -7.55
C VAL A 168 -17.79 17.51 -7.00
N SER A 169 -18.40 18.41 -7.76
CA SER A 169 -19.67 18.99 -7.34
C SER A 169 -20.74 17.91 -7.15
N ALA A 170 -21.49 17.99 -6.05
CA ALA A 170 -22.45 16.96 -5.65
C ALA A 170 -23.64 16.83 -6.62
N GLU A 171 -24.04 17.93 -7.25
CA GLU A 171 -25.23 18.00 -8.10
C GLU A 171 -24.87 18.13 -9.57
N ASP A 172 -25.72 17.55 -10.41
CA ASP A 172 -25.76 17.83 -11.84
C ASP A 172 -26.35 19.23 -12.08
N ARG A 173 -25.72 20.01 -12.95
CA ARG A 173 -26.16 21.37 -13.29
C ARG A 173 -26.40 21.49 -14.77
N THR A 174 -27.27 22.42 -15.17
CA THR A 174 -27.61 22.63 -16.57
C THR A 174 -27.56 24.08 -16.99
N PHE A 175 -27.24 24.31 -18.26
CA PHE A 175 -27.49 25.58 -18.94
C PHE A 175 -27.96 25.33 -20.37
N LYS A 176 -28.59 26.33 -21.00
CA LYS A 176 -29.06 26.24 -22.38
C LYS A 176 -28.44 27.35 -23.21
N THR A 177 -27.78 27.00 -24.32
CA THR A 177 -27.23 27.99 -25.24
C THR A 177 -28.33 28.81 -25.90
N LEU A 178 -27.98 30.04 -26.31
CA LEU A 178 -28.90 30.87 -27.07
C LEU A 178 -29.22 30.21 -28.41
N GLN A 179 -30.40 30.51 -28.92
CA GLN A 179 -30.80 30.17 -30.29
C GLN A 179 -30.75 31.44 -31.14
N PRO A 180 -30.42 31.35 -32.44
CA PRO A 180 -30.63 32.47 -33.35
C PRO A 180 -32.09 32.91 -33.24
N GLY A 181 -32.31 34.22 -33.13
CA GLY A 181 -33.66 34.77 -33.14
C GLY A 181 -34.36 34.29 -34.41
N LYS A 182 -35.57 33.73 -34.28
CA LYS A 182 -36.44 33.61 -35.44
C LYS A 182 -36.93 35.02 -35.73
N GLU A 183 -36.18 35.74 -36.56
CA GLU A 183 -36.68 36.98 -37.15
C GLU A 183 -37.98 36.60 -37.85
N ARG A 184 -39.11 37.14 -37.36
CA ARG A 184 -40.38 36.94 -38.05
C ARG A 184 -40.23 37.64 -39.38
N TYR A 185 -39.93 36.87 -40.42
CA TYR A 185 -40.06 37.31 -41.79
C TYR A 185 -41.44 37.97 -41.92
N ASN A 186 -41.46 39.29 -42.12
CA ASN A 186 -42.66 40.06 -42.43
C ASN A 186 -42.66 40.28 -43.94
N PRO A 187 -43.30 39.40 -44.75
CA PRO A 187 -43.38 39.54 -46.21
C PRO A 187 -44.25 40.70 -46.72
N SER A 188 -44.42 41.78 -45.96
CA SER A 188 -45.35 42.84 -46.31
C SER A 188 -44.72 44.22 -46.16
N LEU A 189 -43.80 44.54 -47.08
CA LEU A 189 -43.55 45.88 -47.60
C LEU A 189 -43.24 45.79 -49.09
#